data_AF-A0A1Z8MFX2-F1
#
_entry.id   AF-A0A1Z8MFX2-F1
#
_cell.length_a   1.000
_cell.length_b   1.000
_cell.length_c   1.000
_cell.angle_alpha   90.00
_cell.angle_beta   90.00
_cell.angle_gamma   90.00
#
_symmetry.space_group_name_H-M   'P 1'
#
loop_
_entity.id
_entity.type
_entity.pdbx_description
1 polymer ?
#
loop_
_entity_poly.entity_id
_entity_poly.type
_entity_poly.pdbx_seq_one_letter_code
_entity_poly.pdbx_strand_id
1 'polypeptide(L)'
;MARTVVSRAEKAAEAEAAEKALQSKKKKSGKRTKAQEHVRMRLYWGVFSQNFKRVAVFDFDKKKEADKRAKELSKGGKSPHYVSKVKEEITVE
;
A
#
# COMPACT_ATOMS: atom_id res chain seq x y z
N MET A 1 60.15 24.07 23.48
CA MET A 1 59.30 23.44 22.44
C MET A 1 58.41 24.51 21.84
N ALA A 2 58.77 25.08 20.69
CA ALA A 2 57.98 26.11 20.03
C ALA A 2 56.78 25.45 19.32
N ARG A 3 55.56 25.88 19.66
CA ARG A 3 54.32 25.41 19.02
C ARG A 3 54.22 26.04 17.62
N THR A 4 54.27 25.23 16.57
CA THR A 4 54.01 25.66 15.21
C THR A 4 52.52 25.93 15.04
N VAL A 5 52.14 27.19 14.81
CA VAL A 5 50.75 27.57 14.54
C VAL A 5 50.54 27.47 13.03
N VAL A 6 49.69 26.52 12.62
CA VAL A 6 49.29 26.38 11.21
C VAL A 6 48.63 27.69 10.75
N SER A 7 49.11 28.23 9.63
CA SER A 7 48.68 29.54 9.13
C SER A 7 47.19 29.55 8.81
N ARG A 8 46.52 30.65 9.18
CA ARG A 8 45.07 30.85 9.01
C ARG A 8 44.59 30.64 7.56
N ALA A 9 45.47 30.82 6.58
CA ALA A 9 45.21 30.59 5.16
C ALA A 9 44.91 29.12 4.84
N GLU A 10 45.65 28.16 5.43
CA GLU A 10 45.43 26.73 5.16
C GLU A 10 44.13 26.24 5.80
N LYS A 11 43.81 26.76 7.00
CA LYS A 11 42.54 26.47 7.68
C LYS A 11 41.32 27.05 6.94
N ALA A 12 41.48 28.16 6.23
CA ALA A 12 40.44 28.76 5.40
C ALA A 12 40.23 27.96 4.10
N ALA A 13 41.31 27.50 3.47
CA ALA A 13 41.25 26.67 2.26
C ALA A 13 40.59 25.30 2.51
N GLU A 14 40.87 24.68 3.66
CA GLU A 14 40.24 23.41 4.05
C GLU A 14 38.74 23.57 4.33
N ALA A 15 38.33 24.71 4.91
CA ALA A 15 36.93 25.03 5.17
C ALA A 15 36.13 25.27 3.88
N GLU A 16 36.68 26.00 2.92
CA GLU A 16 36.05 26.21 1.60
C GLU A 16 35.93 24.90 0.79
N ALA A 17 36.97 24.06 0.84
CA ALA A 17 36.94 22.75 0.18
C ALA A 17 35.89 21.81 0.80
N ALA A 18 35.75 21.84 2.13
CA ALA A 18 34.72 21.08 2.84
C ALA A 18 33.30 21.58 2.50
N GLU A 19 33.11 22.90 2.36
CA GLU A 19 31.81 23.46 2.02
C GLU A 19 31.36 23.09 0.58
N LYS A 20 32.28 23.14 -0.39
CA LYS A 20 31.99 22.71 -1.77
C LYS A 20 31.73 21.20 -1.89
N ALA A 21 32.39 20.38 -1.07
CA ALA A 21 32.13 18.94 -0.98
C ALA A 21 30.74 18.64 -0.39
N LEU A 22 30.26 19.46 0.56
CA LEU A 22 28.93 19.34 1.15
C LEU A 22 27.82 19.82 0.19
N GLN A 23 28.06 20.90 -0.56
CA GLN A 23 27.08 21.41 -1.54
C GLN A 23 26.91 20.46 -2.74
N SER A 24 27.98 19.82 -3.21
CA SER A 24 27.91 18.84 -4.31
C SER A 24 27.21 17.54 -3.94
N LYS A 25 27.26 17.11 -2.66
CA LYS A 25 26.49 15.96 -2.14
C LYS A 25 24.99 16.25 -1.98
N LYS A 26 24.56 17.51 -1.90
CA LYS A 26 23.16 17.86 -1.60
C LYS A 26 22.24 17.92 -2.83
N LYS A 27 22.77 17.78 -4.06
CA LYS A 27 22.00 17.90 -5.31
C LYS A 27 21.69 16.57 -6.01
N LYS A 28 21.36 15.52 -5.25
CA LYS A 28 20.67 14.34 -5.80
C LYS A 28 19.46 13.97 -4.94
N SER A 29 18.54 14.92 -4.76
CA SER A 29 17.18 14.54 -4.44
C SER A 29 16.56 13.98 -5.72
N GLY A 30 16.63 12.65 -5.86
CA GLY A 30 15.98 11.94 -6.95
C GLY A 30 14.50 12.32 -6.98
N LYS A 31 14.03 12.79 -8.13
CA LYS A 31 12.63 13.15 -8.32
C LYS A 31 11.78 11.94 -7.99
N ARG A 32 10.98 12.00 -6.91
CA ARG A 32 10.05 10.93 -6.53
C ARG A 32 9.06 10.77 -7.68
N THR A 33 9.21 9.68 -8.43
CA THR A 33 8.23 9.25 -9.42
C THR A 33 6.90 9.06 -8.71
N LYS A 34 5.87 9.73 -9.23
CA LYS A 34 4.50 9.63 -8.74
C LYS A 34 4.09 8.16 -8.90
N ALA A 35 3.87 7.46 -7.79
CA ALA A 35 3.47 6.07 -7.80
C ALA A 35 2.18 5.95 -8.61
N GLN A 36 2.19 5.02 -9.57
CA GLN A 36 1.03 4.60 -10.34
C GLN A 36 -0.14 4.41 -9.38
N GLU A 37 -1.28 5.01 -9.72
CA GLU A 37 -2.51 4.93 -8.95
C GLU A 37 -2.95 3.46 -8.91
N HIS A 38 -2.59 2.77 -7.84
CA HIS A 38 -2.95 1.38 -7.66
C HIS A 38 -4.48 1.29 -7.66
N VAL A 39 -5.05 0.64 -8.67
CA VAL A 39 -6.45 0.19 -8.64
C VAL A 39 -6.61 -0.59 -7.34
N ARG A 40 -7.30 0.01 -6.37
CA ARG A 40 -7.51 -0.60 -5.05
C ARG A 40 -8.52 -1.70 -5.24
N MET A 41 -8.02 -2.93 -5.33
CA MET A 41 -8.85 -4.13 -5.38
C MET A 41 -9.38 -4.41 -3.98
N ARG A 42 -10.71 -4.45 -3.79
CA ARG A 42 -11.31 -4.99 -2.54
C ARG A 42 -11.77 -6.40 -2.78
N LEU A 43 -11.59 -7.21 -1.73
CA LEU A 43 -12.08 -8.57 -1.72
C LEU A 43 -13.40 -8.58 -0.94
N TYR A 44 -14.40 -9.23 -1.49
CA TYR A 44 -15.71 -9.40 -0.89
C TYR A 44 -16.02 -10.89 -0.74
N TRP A 45 -16.88 -11.20 0.22
CA TRP A 45 -17.50 -12.51 0.34
C TRP A 45 -18.86 -12.48 -0.34
N GLY A 46 -18.97 -13.14 -1.49
CA GLY A 46 -20.24 -13.33 -2.19
C GLY A 46 -20.91 -14.61 -1.73
N VAL A 47 -22.21 -14.54 -1.40
CA VAL A 47 -23.06 -15.72 -1.23
C VAL A 47 -23.70 -16.02 -2.58
N PHE A 48 -23.44 -17.21 -3.10
CA PHE A 48 -23.92 -17.67 -4.41
C PHE A 48 -24.94 -18.80 -4.24
N SER A 49 -25.88 -18.89 -5.18
CA SER A 49 -26.75 -20.07 -5.33
C SER A 49 -26.10 -21.11 -6.24
N GLN A 50 -26.66 -22.33 -6.28
CA GLN A 50 -26.23 -23.40 -7.20
C GLN A 50 -26.20 -22.98 -8.67
N ASN A 51 -26.96 -21.97 -9.08
CA ASN A 51 -26.98 -21.45 -10.46
C ASN A 51 -25.92 -20.35 -10.68
N PHE A 52 -24.91 -20.25 -9.81
CA PHE A 52 -23.86 -19.22 -9.84
C PHE A 52 -24.39 -17.78 -9.76
N LYS A 53 -25.65 -17.59 -9.36
CA LYS A 53 -26.24 -16.26 -9.15
C LYS A 53 -25.80 -15.72 -7.81
N ARG A 54 -25.33 -14.47 -7.79
CA ARG A 54 -24.93 -13.76 -6.58
C ARG A 54 -26.18 -13.29 -5.82
N VAL A 55 -26.36 -13.78 -4.60
CA VAL A 55 -27.55 -13.48 -3.77
C VAL A 55 -27.26 -12.34 -2.80
N ALA A 56 -26.03 -12.26 -2.26
CA ALA A 56 -25.60 -11.19 -1.38
C ALA A 56 -24.08 -10.98 -1.46
N VAL A 57 -23.62 -9.76 -1.19
CA VAL A 57 -22.21 -9.38 -1.11
C VAL A 57 -21.93 -8.84 0.28
N PHE A 58 -20.86 -9.32 0.90
CA PHE A 58 -20.39 -8.88 2.20
C PHE A 58 -18.94 -8.40 2.09
N ASP A 59 -18.54 -7.40 2.87
CA ASP A 59 -17.14 -6.97 2.98
C ASP A 59 -16.24 -8.11 3.49
N PHE A 60 -14.93 -8.01 3.24
CA PHE A 60 -13.96 -9.05 3.61
C PHE A 60 -13.99 -9.42 5.10
N ASP A 61 -14.21 -8.42 5.97
CA ASP A 61 -14.29 -8.60 7.42
C ASP A 61 -15.51 -9.43 7.87
N LYS A 62 -16.53 -9.52 7.01
CA LYS A 62 -17.85 -10.09 7.33
C LYS A 62 -18.01 -11.53 6.86
N LYS A 63 -16.92 -12.32 6.84
CA LYS A 63 -16.95 -13.74 6.45
C LYS A 63 -17.99 -14.55 7.24
N LYS A 64 -18.06 -14.37 8.56
CA LYS A 64 -19.00 -15.10 9.43
C LYS A 64 -20.46 -14.81 9.08
N GLU A 65 -20.76 -13.56 8.70
CA GLU A 65 -22.12 -13.17 8.27
C GLU A 65 -22.47 -13.83 6.93
N ALA A 66 -21.53 -13.86 5.98
CA ALA A 66 -21.72 -14.55 4.70
C ALA A 66 -21.97 -16.06 4.88
N ASP A 67 -21.20 -16.72 5.75
CA ASP A 67 -21.39 -18.14 6.12
C ASP A 67 -22.76 -18.39 6.77
N LYS A 68 -23.21 -17.51 7.67
CA LYS A 68 -24.54 -17.60 8.30
C LYS A 68 -25.63 -17.44 7.25
N ARG A 69 -25.50 -16.46 6.34
CA ARG A 69 -26.50 -16.21 5.32
C ARG A 69 -26.60 -17.35 4.31
N ALA A 70 -25.47 -17.93 3.91
CA ALA A 70 -25.44 -19.12 3.06
C ALA A 70 -26.16 -20.30 3.74
N LYS A 71 -25.93 -20.53 5.04
CA LYS A 71 -26.63 -21.58 5.81
C LYS A 71 -28.13 -21.32 5.94
N GLU A 72 -28.54 -20.08 6.21
CA GLU A 72 -29.97 -19.70 6.30
C GLU A 72 -30.68 -19.88 4.96
N LEU A 73 -30.05 -19.47 3.86
CA LEU A 73 -30.60 -19.62 2.52
C LEU A 73 -30.65 -21.09 2.06
N SER A 74 -29.66 -21.90 2.46
CA SER A 74 -29.61 -23.34 2.17
C SER A 74 -30.68 -24.15 2.93
N LYS A 75 -31.07 -23.70 4.13
CA LYS A 75 -32.16 -24.34 4.91
C LYS A 75 -33.55 -24.15 4.29
N GLY A 76 -33.74 -23.12 3.46
CA GLY A 76 -35.04 -22.76 2.88
C GLY A 76 -35.54 -23.68 1.75
N GLY A 77 -35.01 -24.90 1.61
CA GLY A 77 -35.41 -25.86 0.57
C GLY A 77 -34.98 -25.46 -0.86
N LYS A 78 -34.34 -24.31 -1.03
CA LYS A 78 -33.72 -23.90 -2.28
C LYS A 78 -32.24 -24.27 -2.23
N SER A 79 -31.80 -24.92 -3.30
CA SER A 79 -30.44 -25.33 -3.67
C SER A 79 -29.29 -24.87 -2.77
N PRO A 80 -28.29 -25.73 -2.48
CA PRO A 80 -27.18 -25.40 -1.61
C PRO A 80 -26.53 -24.07 -2.01
N HIS A 81 -26.51 -23.13 -1.07
CA HIS A 81 -25.82 -21.86 -1.22
C HIS A 81 -24.39 -21.99 -0.72
N TYR A 82 -23.44 -21.42 -1.44
CA TYR A 82 -22.02 -21.46 -1.09
C TYR A 82 -21.43 -20.05 -1.06
N VAL A 83 -20.37 -19.88 -0.27
CA VAL A 83 -19.65 -18.62 -0.15
C VAL A 83 -18.42 -18.69 -1.04
N SER A 84 -18.23 -17.68 -1.90
CA SER A 84 -17.02 -17.55 -2.72
C SER A 84 -16.43 -16.15 -2.58
N LYS A 85 -15.11 -16.06 -2.76
CA LYS A 85 -14.39 -14.79 -2.77
C LYS A 85 -14.68 -14.09 -4.10
N VAL A 86 -15.15 -12.86 -4.02
CA VAL A 86 -15.36 -11.99 -5.18
C VAL A 86 -14.33 -10.88 -5.11
N LYS A 87 -13.45 -10.82 -6.10
CA LYS A 87 -12.47 -9.74 -6.22
C LYS A 87 -13.07 -8.69 -7.14
N GLU A 88 -13.47 -7.56 -6.58
CA GLU A 88 -14.00 -6.45 -7.38
C GLU A 88 -13.02 -5.29 -7.35
N GLU A 89 -12.83 -4.69 -8.52
CA GLU A 89 -12.15 -3.40 -8.64
C GLU A 89 -13.04 -2.34 -8.00
N ILE A 90 -12.51 -1.62 -7.01
CA ILE A 90 -13.18 -0.42 -6.54
C ILE A 90 -12.87 0.65 -7.59
N THR A 91 -13.77 0.85 -8.54
CA THR A 91 -13.86 2.14 -9.22
C THR A 91 -14.38 3.12 -8.18
N VAL A 92 -13.47 3.86 -7.56
CA VAL A 92 -13.82 5.08 -6.83
C VAL A 92 -14.26 6.08 -7.90
N GLU A 93 -15.55 6.08 -8.25
CA GLU A 93 -16.19 7.21 -8.93
C GLU A 93 -16.40 8.35 -7.94
#